data_AF-A0A3D5L5Q9-F1
#
_entry.id   AF-A0A3D5L5Q9-F1
#
_cell.length_a   1.000
_cell.length_b   1.000
_cell.length_c   1.000
_cell.angle_alpha   90.00
_cell.angle_beta   90.00
_cell.angle_gamma   90.00
#
_symmetry.space_group_name_H-M   'P 1'
#
loop_
_entity.id
_entity.type
_entity.pdbx_description
1 polymer ?
#
loop_
_entity_poly.entity_id
_entity_poly.type
_entity_poly.pdbx_seq_one_letter_code
_entity_poly.pdbx_strand_id
1 'polypeptide(L)'
;MENTKIFEMADRLKTLQEQKKDLEAKVKALGAEITDIDLQLSDAMTEAELDRFSRNGSTFYLKSRLFASPAAGRKDEMMQALKENGYGSLVTETVNANTLASFIKEQREITGEEIPEWLGDTVSTYEKVSVGIRKS
;
A
#
# COMPACT_ATOMS: atom_id res chain seq x y z
N MET A 1 -14.16 -38.67 5.33
CA MET A 1 -12.76 -38.25 5.54
C MET A 1 -12.43 -36.97 4.77
N GLU A 2 -12.83 -36.82 3.49
CA GLU A 2 -12.56 -35.58 2.73
C GLU A 2 -13.24 -34.31 3.29
N ASN A 3 -14.51 -34.40 3.71
CA ASN A 3 -15.21 -33.24 4.27
C ASN A 3 -14.60 -32.72 5.58
N THR A 4 -14.02 -33.60 6.41
CA THR A 4 -13.37 -33.22 7.67
C THR A 4 -12.20 -32.28 7.43
N LYS A 5 -11.36 -32.60 6.44
CA LYS A 5 -10.21 -31.76 6.07
C LYS A 5 -10.65 -30.39 5.52
N ILE A 6 -11.75 -30.33 4.76
CA ILE A 6 -12.30 -29.06 4.25
C ILE A 6 -12.76 -28.16 5.41
N PHE A 7 -13.47 -28.72 6.39
CA PHE A 7 -13.90 -27.96 7.57
C PHE A 7 -12.72 -27.48 8.42
N GLU A 8 -11.72 -28.32 8.67
CA GLU A 8 -10.50 -27.93 9.37
C GLU A 8 -9.76 -26.77 8.67
N MET A 9 -9.65 -26.84 7.33
CA MET A 9 -9.04 -25.76 6.55
C MET A 9 -9.88 -24.48 6.59
N ALA A 10 -11.20 -24.57 6.57
CA ALA A 10 -12.10 -23.42 6.66
C ALA A 10 -11.98 -22.73 8.03
N ASP A 11 -11.98 -23.49 9.12
CA ASP A 11 -11.81 -22.98 10.48
C ASP A 11 -10.45 -22.34 10.67
N ARG A 12 -9.39 -22.99 10.14
CA ARG A 12 -8.03 -22.43 10.15
C ARG A 12 -7.93 -21.15 9.33
N LEU A 13 -8.53 -21.10 8.15
CA LEU A 13 -8.53 -19.89 7.30
C LEU A 13 -9.20 -18.72 8.02
N LYS A 14 -10.36 -18.96 8.66
CA LYS A 14 -11.06 -17.95 9.44
C LYS A 14 -10.21 -17.44 10.61
N THR A 15 -9.64 -18.36 11.39
CA THR A 15 -8.77 -18.02 12.53
C THR A 15 -7.58 -17.17 12.10
N LEU A 16 -6.94 -17.53 10.98
CA LEU A 16 -5.80 -16.77 10.44
C LEU A 16 -6.20 -15.36 9.96
N GLN A 17 -7.38 -15.21 9.34
CA GLN A 17 -7.87 -13.88 8.92
C GLN A 17 -8.18 -12.98 10.13
N GLU A 18 -8.77 -13.55 11.19
CA GLU A 18 -9.04 -12.83 12.44
C GLU A 18 -7.73 -12.42 13.13
N GLN A 19 -6.78 -13.34 13.29
CA GLN A 19 -5.45 -13.05 13.85
C GLN A 19 -4.70 -11.98 13.05
N LYS A 20 -4.75 -12.06 11.71
CA LYS A 20 -4.14 -11.05 10.84
C LYS A 20 -4.73 -9.67 11.11
N LYS A 21 -6.06 -9.57 11.18
CA LYS A 21 -6.77 -8.30 11.45
C LYS A 21 -6.36 -7.72 12.81
N ASP A 22 -6.25 -8.54 13.84
CA ASP A 22 -5.85 -8.10 15.17
C ASP A 22 -4.40 -7.63 15.20
N LEU A 23 -3.50 -8.33 14.49
CA LEU A 23 -2.10 -7.92 14.36
C LEU A 23 -1.97 -6.62 13.57
N GLU A 24 -2.71 -6.44 12.47
CA GLU A 24 -2.75 -5.19 11.71
C GLU A 24 -3.21 -4.01 12.57
N ALA A 25 -4.22 -4.23 13.44
CA ALA A 25 -4.66 -3.21 14.39
C ALA A 25 -3.57 -2.85 15.41
N LYS A 26 -2.85 -3.85 15.95
CA LYS A 26 -1.73 -3.63 16.88
C LYS A 26 -0.56 -2.89 16.22
N VAL A 27 -0.21 -3.27 14.99
CA VAL A 27 0.84 -2.59 14.20
C VAL A 27 0.46 -1.14 13.96
N LYS A 28 -0.81 -0.86 13.60
CA LYS A 28 -1.29 0.50 13.41
C LYS A 28 -1.23 1.33 14.70
N ALA A 29 -1.64 0.76 15.83
CA ALA A 29 -1.59 1.44 17.13
C ALA A 29 -0.15 1.74 17.55
N LEU A 30 0.75 0.76 17.44
CA LEU A 30 2.17 0.93 17.73
C LEU A 30 2.82 1.98 16.82
N GLY A 31 2.49 1.99 15.53
CA GLY A 31 2.97 3.01 14.60
C GLY A 31 2.53 4.43 14.96
N ALA A 32 1.32 4.59 15.49
CA ALA A 32 0.83 5.88 15.97
C ALA A 32 1.57 6.34 17.24
N GLU A 33 1.79 5.44 18.20
CA GLU A 33 2.55 5.73 19.43
C GLU A 33 4.01 6.08 19.12
N ILE A 34 4.67 5.36 18.19
CA ILE A 34 6.02 5.68 17.73
C ILE A 34 6.06 7.09 17.13
N THR A 35 5.08 7.44 16.29
CA THR A 35 5.04 8.77 15.63
C THR A 35 4.86 9.89 16.65
N ASP A 36 3.99 9.68 17.65
CA ASP A 36 3.74 10.64 18.72
C ASP A 36 4.98 10.87 19.59
N ILE A 37 5.63 9.79 20.03
CA ILE A 37 6.86 9.89 20.84
C ILE A 37 8.04 10.43 20.03
N ASP A 38 8.17 10.10 18.74
CA ASP A 38 9.21 10.67 17.86
C ASP A 38 9.08 12.19 17.77
N LEU A 39 7.86 12.70 17.60
CA LEU A 39 7.58 14.14 17.60
C LEU A 39 7.93 14.79 18.94
N GLN A 40 7.37 14.28 20.04
CA GLN A 40 7.62 14.81 21.38
C GLN A 40 9.12 14.81 21.74
N LEU A 41 9.84 13.75 21.39
CA LEU A 41 11.27 13.65 21.63
C LEU A 41 12.05 14.67 20.78
N SER A 42 11.68 14.85 19.51
CA SER A 42 12.32 15.83 18.64
C SER A 42 12.09 17.27 19.11
N ASP A 43 10.90 17.58 19.60
CA ASP A 43 10.55 18.89 20.17
C ASP A 43 11.34 19.14 21.46
N ALA A 44 11.37 18.17 22.37
CA ALA A 44 12.12 18.26 23.62
C ALA A 44 13.64 18.39 23.39
N MET A 45 14.18 17.68 22.40
CA MET A 45 15.59 17.82 22.00
C MET A 45 15.87 19.21 21.44
N THR A 46 14.94 19.77 20.65
CA THR A 46 15.07 21.13 20.09
C THR A 46 15.00 22.19 21.20
N GLU A 47 14.06 22.09 22.13
CA GLU A 47 13.93 23.00 23.28
C GLU A 47 15.15 22.94 24.21
N ALA A 48 15.75 21.75 24.36
CA ALA A 48 16.96 21.55 25.15
C ALA A 48 18.27 21.87 24.38
N GLU A 49 18.20 22.37 23.14
CA GLU A 49 19.35 22.60 22.26
C GLU A 49 20.27 21.37 22.13
N LEU A 50 19.68 20.17 22.12
CA LEU A 50 20.37 18.89 22.14
C LEU A 50 20.28 18.19 20.77
N ASP A 51 21.32 18.31 19.97
CA ASP A 51 21.36 17.65 18.64
C ASP A 51 21.46 16.13 18.71
N ARG A 52 22.06 15.58 19.78
CA ARG A 52 22.33 14.14 19.94
C ARG A 52 22.56 13.73 21.39
N PHE A 53 22.11 12.52 21.75
CA PHE A 53 22.50 11.86 22.99
C PHE A 53 22.59 10.33 22.84
N SER A 54 23.24 9.66 23.79
CA SER A 54 23.31 8.19 23.84
C SER A 54 22.71 7.67 25.15
N ARG A 55 21.87 6.64 25.06
CA ARG A 55 21.21 5.99 26.20
C ARG A 55 20.95 4.52 25.88
N ASN A 56 21.23 3.62 26.83
CA ASN A 56 20.96 2.17 26.71
C ASN A 56 21.53 1.54 25.42
N GLY A 57 22.76 1.89 25.05
CA GLY A 57 23.42 1.35 23.85
C GLY A 57 22.91 1.90 22.52
N SER A 58 21.99 2.88 22.54
CA SER A 58 21.47 3.55 21.35
C SER A 58 21.88 5.03 21.32
N THR A 59 22.03 5.59 20.13
CA THR A 59 22.27 7.03 19.92
C THR A 59 21.08 7.63 19.19
N PHE A 60 20.53 8.69 19.77
CA PHE A 60 19.40 9.46 19.29
C PHE A 60 19.92 10.81 18.79
N TYR A 61 19.47 11.26 17.62
CA TYR A 61 19.91 12.52 17.04
C TYR A 61 18.80 13.15 16.21
N LEU A 62 18.73 14.48 16.19
CA LEU A 62 17.82 15.21 15.31
C LEU A 62 18.22 14.96 13.85
N LYS A 63 17.23 14.60 13.04
CA LYS A 63 17.37 14.46 11.59
C LYS A 63 16.31 15.32 10.92
N SER A 64 16.72 16.11 9.94
CA SER A 64 15.78 16.83 9.08
C SER A 64 15.62 16.06 7.76
N ARG A 65 14.39 15.99 7.27
CA ARG A 65 14.07 15.46 5.94
C ARG A 65 13.15 16.44 5.26
N LEU A 66 13.45 16.79 4.01
CA LEU A 66 12.53 17.52 3.16
C LEU A 66 11.38 16.60 2.75
N PHE A 67 10.15 17.00 3.07
CA PHE A 67 8.94 16.43 2.52
C PHE A 67 8.40 17.37 1.46
N ALA A 68 8.28 16.87 0.23
CA ALA A 68 7.66 17.59 -0.88
C ALA A 68 6.40 16.84 -1.30
N SER A 69 5.29 17.54 -1.38
CA SER A 69 4.00 17.07 -1.88
C SER A 69 3.40 18.14 -2.79
N PRO A 70 2.51 17.76 -3.73
CA PRO A 70 1.78 18.77 -4.47
C PRO A 70 0.93 19.61 -3.51
N ALA A 71 0.81 20.90 -3.81
CA ALA A 71 -0.24 21.71 -3.20
C ALA A 71 -1.61 21.07 -3.43
N ALA A 72 -2.54 21.27 -2.49
CA ALA A 72 -3.86 20.65 -2.52
C ALA A 72 -4.54 20.84 -3.89
N GLY A 73 -4.96 19.74 -4.52
CA GLY A 73 -5.61 19.74 -5.84
C GLY A 73 -4.68 19.95 -7.04
N ARG A 74 -3.38 20.22 -6.85
CA ARG A 74 -2.43 20.58 -7.93
C ARG A 74 -1.50 19.44 -8.34
N LYS A 75 -1.94 18.19 -8.15
CA LYS A 75 -1.13 17.00 -8.48
C LYS A 75 -0.82 16.93 -9.98
N ASP A 76 -1.83 17.15 -10.83
CA ASP A 76 -1.67 17.03 -12.27
C ASP A 76 -0.81 18.16 -12.84
N GLU A 77 -1.01 19.40 -12.37
CA GLU A 77 -0.14 20.54 -12.70
C GLU A 77 1.31 20.29 -12.31
N MET A 78 1.56 19.70 -11.12
CA MET A 78 2.91 19.33 -10.69
C MET A 78 3.53 18.28 -11.60
N MET A 79 2.77 17.24 -11.98
CA MET A 79 3.24 16.22 -12.92
C MET A 79 3.55 16.81 -14.30
N GLN A 80 2.69 17.69 -14.81
CA GLN A 80 2.90 18.36 -16.09
C GLN A 80 4.14 19.25 -16.06
N ALA A 81 4.30 20.08 -15.03
CA ALA A 81 5.48 20.92 -14.86
C ALA A 81 6.77 20.09 -14.80
N LEU A 82 6.77 18.94 -14.10
CA LEU A 82 7.92 18.03 -14.08
C LEU A 82 8.26 17.50 -15.48
N LYS A 83 7.26 17.09 -16.27
CA LYS A 83 7.46 16.59 -17.65
C LYS A 83 8.01 17.69 -18.56
N GLU A 84 7.42 18.89 -18.52
CA GLU A 84 7.80 20.04 -19.35
C GLU A 84 9.24 20.52 -19.05
N ASN A 85 9.70 20.34 -17.82
CA ASN A 85 11.06 20.71 -17.40
C ASN A 85 12.07 19.55 -17.52
N GLY A 86 11.73 18.47 -18.24
CA GLY A 86 12.66 17.36 -18.51
C GLY A 86 12.82 16.35 -17.37
N TYR A 87 12.02 16.46 -16.31
CA TYR A 87 12.00 15.54 -15.16
C TYR A 87 10.88 14.51 -15.25
N GLY A 88 10.45 14.17 -16.48
CA GLY A 88 9.38 13.19 -16.71
C GLY A 88 9.66 11.82 -16.10
N SER A 89 10.92 11.44 -15.90
CA SER A 89 11.31 10.20 -15.22
C SER A 89 10.88 10.12 -13.76
N LEU A 90 10.60 11.26 -13.10
CA LEU A 90 10.01 11.30 -11.76
C LEU A 90 8.52 10.96 -11.76
N VAL A 91 7.84 11.09 -12.92
CA VAL A 91 6.41 10.83 -13.05
C VAL A 91 6.21 9.40 -13.52
N THR A 92 5.57 8.59 -12.69
CA THR A 92 5.23 7.20 -13.07
C THR A 92 3.85 7.16 -13.74
N GLU A 93 3.84 6.83 -15.03
CA GLU A 93 2.61 6.54 -15.77
C GLU A 93 2.25 5.07 -15.57
N THR A 94 1.18 4.82 -14.80
CA THR A 94 0.75 3.45 -14.46
C THR A 94 -0.73 3.28 -14.76
N VAL A 95 -1.09 2.06 -15.13
CA VAL A 95 -2.49 1.62 -15.22
C VAL A 95 -2.81 0.86 -13.95
N ASN A 96 -3.94 1.19 -13.31
CA ASN A 96 -4.40 0.43 -12.14
C ASN A 96 -4.80 -0.99 -12.57
N ALA A 97 -4.19 -2.01 -11.97
CA ALA A 97 -4.41 -3.41 -12.35
C ALA A 97 -5.87 -3.87 -12.17
N ASN A 98 -6.58 -3.37 -11.16
CA ASN A 98 -8.00 -3.71 -10.96
C ASN A 98 -8.87 -3.03 -12.02
N THR A 99 -8.59 -1.76 -12.35
CA THR A 99 -9.27 -1.05 -13.44
C THR A 99 -9.03 -1.75 -14.78
N LEU A 100 -7.79 -2.17 -15.06
CA LEU A 100 -7.46 -2.94 -16.26
C LEU A 100 -8.18 -4.30 -16.29
N ALA A 101 -8.22 -5.02 -15.16
CA ALA A 101 -8.94 -6.28 -15.07
C ALA A 101 -10.44 -6.13 -15.31
N SER A 102 -11.06 -5.06 -14.77
CA SER A 102 -12.47 -4.73 -15.04
C SER A 102 -12.69 -4.39 -16.52
N PHE A 103 -11.83 -3.58 -17.11
CA PHE A 103 -11.89 -3.24 -18.54
C PHE A 103 -11.80 -4.48 -19.44
N ILE A 104 -10.85 -5.38 -19.18
CA ILE A 104 -10.68 -6.62 -19.97
C ILE A 104 -11.92 -7.52 -19.85
N LYS A 105 -12.54 -7.62 -18.67
CA LYS A 105 -13.79 -8.36 -18.49
C LYS A 105 -14.94 -7.78 -19.33
N GLU A 106 -15.08 -6.46 -19.33
CA GLU A 106 -16.08 -5.78 -20.16
C GLU A 106 -15.81 -5.99 -21.66
N GLN A 107 -14.55 -5.88 -22.10
CA GLN A 107 -14.19 -6.15 -23.50
C GLN A 107 -14.49 -7.60 -23.89
N ARG A 108 -14.19 -8.59 -23.03
CA ARG A 108 -14.56 -10.00 -23.24
C ARG A 108 -16.06 -10.18 -23.48
N GLU A 109 -16.90 -9.50 -22.70
CA GLU A 109 -18.36 -9.58 -22.83
C GLU A 109 -18.87 -8.97 -24.15
N ILE A 110 -18.21 -7.91 -24.64
CA ILE A 110 -18.59 -7.20 -25.87
C ILE A 110 -18.09 -7.93 -27.12
N THR A 111 -16.83 -8.34 -27.14
CA THR A 111 -16.16 -8.85 -28.34
C THR A 111 -16.11 -10.37 -28.40
N GLY A 112 -16.25 -11.05 -27.25
CA GLY A 112 -16.03 -12.49 -27.12
C GLY A 112 -14.56 -12.91 -27.11
N GLU A 113 -13.61 -11.96 -27.25
CA GLU A 113 -12.17 -12.23 -27.22
C GLU A 113 -11.65 -12.26 -25.79
N GLU A 114 -10.70 -13.16 -25.50
CA GLU A 114 -10.10 -13.25 -24.17
C GLU A 114 -9.28 -12.00 -23.79
N ILE A 115 -8.52 -11.42 -24.72
CA ILE A 115 -7.82 -10.15 -24.54
C ILE A 115 -7.93 -9.42 -25.88
N PRO A 116 -8.25 -8.12 -25.91
CA PRO A 116 -8.24 -7.36 -27.15
C PRO A 116 -6.91 -7.48 -27.88
N GLU A 117 -6.91 -7.67 -29.21
CA GLU A 117 -5.70 -7.90 -30.01
C GLU A 117 -4.60 -6.86 -29.74
N TRP A 118 -4.97 -5.58 -29.60
CA TRP A 118 -4.04 -4.47 -29.36
C TRP A 118 -3.39 -4.47 -27.96
N LEU A 119 -3.89 -5.28 -27.03
CA LEU A 119 -3.27 -5.53 -25.71
C LEU A 119 -2.52 -6.86 -25.64
N GLY A 120 -2.64 -7.71 -26.67
CA GLY A 120 -2.36 -9.15 -26.63
C GLY A 120 -1.12 -9.56 -25.84
N ASP A 121 0.06 -9.15 -26.29
CA ASP A 121 1.36 -9.50 -25.73
C ASP A 121 1.84 -8.55 -24.61
N THR A 122 1.09 -7.49 -24.33
CA THR A 122 1.37 -6.53 -23.25
C THR A 122 0.67 -6.89 -21.94
N VAL A 123 -0.34 -7.76 -21.98
CA VAL A 123 -1.15 -8.15 -20.83
C VAL A 123 -1.29 -9.67 -20.74
N SER A 124 -1.10 -10.21 -19.53
CA SER A 124 -1.46 -11.59 -19.21
C SER A 124 -2.61 -11.61 -18.22
N THR A 125 -3.53 -12.57 -18.39
CA THR A 125 -4.67 -12.75 -17.50
C THR A 125 -4.64 -14.12 -16.83
N TYR A 126 -5.07 -14.18 -15.58
CA TYR A 126 -5.25 -15.42 -14.83
C TYR A 126 -6.45 -15.28 -13.89
N GLU A 127 -7.26 -16.33 -13.80
CA GLU A 127 -8.38 -16.40 -12.85
C GLU A 127 -7.95 -17.09 -11.56
N LYS A 128 -7.90 -16.32 -10.47
CA LYS A 128 -7.65 -16.84 -9.14
C LYS A 128 -8.94 -17.24 -8.45
N VAL A 129 -9.17 -18.54 -8.29
CA VAL A 129 -10.25 -19.06 -7.42
C VAL A 129 -9.80 -18.96 -5.96
N SER A 130 -10.65 -18.39 -5.10
CA SER A 130 -10.37 -18.26 -3.67
C SER A 130 -11.64 -18.39 -2.83
N VAL A 131 -11.47 -18.71 -1.54
CA VAL A 131 -12.59 -18.88 -0.60
C VAL A 131 -12.97 -17.52 -0.01
N GLY A 132 -14.22 -17.11 -0.21
CA GLY A 132 -14.82 -15.96 0.45
C GLY A 132 -15.43 -16.34 1.80
N ILE A 133 -15.19 -15.53 2.84
CA ILE A 133 -15.83 -15.68 4.15
C ILE A 133 -16.81 -14.51 4.34
N ARG A 134 -18.10 -14.82 4.53
CA ARG A 134 -19.13 -13.85 4.90
C ARG A 134 -19.84 -14.31 6.16
N LYS A 135 -20.22 -13.38 7.02
CA LYS A 135 -21.06 -13.66 8.18
C LYS A 135 -22.50 -13.87 7.69
N SER A 136 -23.13 -14.95 8.14
CA SER A 136 -24.58 -15.16 7.97
C SER A 136 -25.36 -14.48 9.08
#